data_AF-A0A522QBI3-F1
#
_entry.id   AF-A0A522QBI3-F1
#
_cell.length_a   1.000
_cell.length_b   1.000
_cell.length_c   1.000
_cell.angle_alpha   90.00
_cell.angle_beta   90.00
_cell.angle_gamma   90.00
#
_symmetry.space_group_name_H-M   'P 1'
#
loop_
_entity.id
_entity.type
_entity.pdbx_description
1 polymer ?
#
loop_
_entity_poly.entity_id
_entity_poly.type
_entity_poly.pdbx_seq_one_letter_code
_entity_poly.pdbx_strand_id
1 'polypeptide(L)'
;QRGDQSEPRWWRAEDSGMVVPIMILNGRRIEERSQITQQGGADWLATHLTHNGFAPIRVDGRDPAAIAWAIVEAEQRLGRYAAHAGRTYPAPIPYIIAETVKGFGFPGAGTNAAHNLPLAGNPSHDESARAQFNDAAHLLFVPPDEIERAVAEIAIHDRQGREPASRHPLAMRNPPAPRLPEPDWALAGAPPACAMQALDRWFVELVDANPGLRPRVGNPDELKSNHMGATLERLKHRVNTPEAGVADAVHGAVITALNEEAVAGAALANKGGINLIVSYEAFAMKMLGGLRQEIIFSRHQRVAGRQPGWISVPLVVTSHTWENAKNEQSHQDPTVGEALLGEMSDTSRVLFPVDVNSAMAALRMVYRGRGQVACLIVSKRDMPYRFGAEAAERFVNTGAAHVHGELSGAELQIVAIGAYQLEEALKAARRLTARGRRVVVTALLEPGRFRAPRDLLEADFAADDETVANLFPPGLPRLIATHTRPEPMLGLLRRLDDGPRRTAARGYISRGGTLDVAGMLFANHCSWAHLVAAAAPLSGWTRDTLLTTAERKAIDGLGSPADIAVTSQ
;
A
#
# COMPACT_ATOMS: atom_id res chain seq x y z
N GLN A 1 -5.71 15.51 11.95
CA GLN A 1 -6.33 14.43 12.75
C GLN A 1 -5.23 13.43 13.07
N ARG A 2 -4.90 13.21 14.35
CA ARG A 2 -3.93 12.13 14.71
C ARG A 2 -4.68 10.80 14.60
N GLY A 3 -4.13 9.82 13.88
CA GLY A 3 -4.88 8.61 13.49
C GLY A 3 -5.36 7.76 14.68
N ASP A 4 -4.61 7.74 15.77
CA ASP A 4 -4.89 7.01 17.02
C ASP A 4 -6.15 7.49 17.76
N GLN A 5 -6.53 8.76 17.59
CA GLN A 5 -7.72 9.34 18.26
C GLN A 5 -9.05 8.85 17.67
N SER A 6 -9.01 8.02 16.64
CA SER A 6 -10.22 7.50 15.97
C SER A 6 -10.70 6.17 16.55
N GLU A 7 -9.93 5.53 17.45
CA GLU A 7 -10.27 4.23 18.02
C GLU A 7 -11.67 4.17 18.67
N PRO A 8 -12.09 5.13 19.53
CA PRO A 8 -13.44 5.13 20.10
C PRO A 8 -14.54 5.23 19.04
N ARG A 9 -14.24 5.84 17.89
CA ARG A 9 -15.18 5.98 16.77
C ARG A 9 -15.36 4.67 16.01
N TRP A 10 -14.35 3.80 15.95
CA TRP A 10 -14.37 2.60 15.10
C TRP A 10 -14.47 1.29 15.86
N TRP A 11 -14.10 1.24 17.14
CA TRP A 11 -14.19 0.03 17.95
C TRP A 11 -15.65 -0.40 18.15
N ARG A 12 -15.92 -1.70 18.02
CA ARG A 12 -17.24 -2.31 18.22
C ARG A 12 -17.11 -3.63 18.95
N ALA A 13 -17.90 -3.85 19.99
CA ALA A 13 -17.86 -5.07 20.80
C ALA A 13 -18.12 -6.34 19.98
N GLU A 14 -18.89 -6.21 18.89
CA GLU A 14 -19.32 -7.34 18.07
C GLU A 14 -18.21 -7.90 17.18
N ASP A 15 -17.25 -7.06 16.80
CA ASP A 15 -16.24 -7.45 15.82
C ASP A 15 -14.82 -7.00 16.15
N SER A 16 -14.63 -6.22 17.21
CA SER A 16 -13.32 -5.75 17.67
C SER A 16 -12.92 -6.54 18.92
N GLY A 17 -11.66 -6.95 18.98
CA GLY A 17 -11.11 -7.53 20.21
C GLY A 17 -11.01 -6.49 21.32
N MET A 18 -10.77 -6.96 22.55
CA MET A 18 -10.45 -6.09 23.66
C MET A 18 -9.14 -5.36 23.39
N VAL A 19 -9.10 -4.08 23.72
CA VAL A 19 -7.95 -3.21 23.51
C VAL A 19 -7.81 -2.27 24.69
N VAL A 20 -6.58 -2.13 25.18
CA VAL A 20 -6.23 -1.26 26.30
C VAL A 20 -4.96 -0.49 25.89
N PRO A 21 -5.11 0.70 25.31
CA PRO A 21 -3.97 1.55 25.04
C PRO A 21 -3.30 2.00 26.34
N ILE A 22 -1.96 2.02 26.34
CA ILE A 22 -1.15 2.46 27.48
C ILE A 22 -0.13 3.49 27.01
N MET A 23 -0.22 4.71 27.53
CA MET A 23 0.83 5.72 27.39
C MET A 23 1.78 5.63 28.57
N ILE A 24 3.02 5.22 28.32
CA ILE A 24 4.11 5.39 29.27
C ILE A 24 4.56 6.85 29.22
N LEU A 25 3.99 7.67 30.09
CA LEU A 25 4.25 9.12 30.13
C LEU A 25 5.55 9.39 30.89
N ASN A 26 6.67 9.10 30.23
CA ASN A 26 8.03 9.26 30.76
C ASN A 26 8.59 10.69 30.67
N GLY A 27 7.81 11.58 30.07
CA GLY A 27 8.04 13.01 30.00
C GLY A 27 8.98 13.53 28.89
N ARG A 28 9.65 12.66 28.14
CA ARG A 28 10.75 13.06 27.24
C ARG A 28 10.80 12.28 25.92
N ARG A 29 11.22 12.97 24.86
CA ARG A 29 11.61 12.42 23.55
C ARG A 29 13.13 12.20 23.53
N ILE A 30 13.74 12.13 22.36
CA ILE A 30 15.20 11.97 22.20
C ILE A 30 15.94 13.11 22.90
N GLU A 31 15.68 14.35 22.50
CA GLU A 31 16.45 15.53 22.92
C GLU A 31 15.63 16.54 23.75
N GLU A 32 14.33 16.33 23.86
CA GLU A 32 13.41 17.34 24.41
C GLU A 32 12.38 16.74 25.36
N ARG A 33 11.75 17.59 26.16
CA ARG A 33 10.53 17.22 26.88
C ARG A 33 9.38 17.03 25.91
N SER A 34 8.52 16.04 26.16
CA SER A 34 7.33 15.84 25.34
C SER A 34 6.41 17.05 25.42
N GLN A 35 5.72 17.39 24.32
CA GLN A 35 4.75 18.49 24.31
C GLN A 35 3.65 18.29 25.38
N ILE A 36 3.21 17.05 25.60
CA ILE A 36 2.23 16.67 26.63
C ILE A 36 2.71 17.16 28.00
N THR A 37 3.96 16.87 28.35
CA THR A 37 4.58 17.30 29.61
C THR A 37 4.67 18.82 29.72
N GLN A 38 4.93 19.51 28.61
CA GLN A 38 4.99 20.97 28.59
C GLN A 38 3.61 21.63 28.74
N GLN A 39 2.52 20.91 28.41
CA GLN A 39 1.14 21.43 28.44
C GLN A 39 0.36 21.05 29.71
N GLY A 40 1.01 20.46 30.71
CA GLY A 40 0.37 20.05 31.97
C GLY A 40 0.41 18.54 32.24
N GLY A 41 1.15 17.76 31.44
CA GLY A 41 1.41 16.36 31.72
C GLY A 41 0.17 15.48 31.66
N ALA A 42 0.01 14.60 32.64
CA ALA A 42 -1.08 13.62 32.66
C ALA A 42 -2.46 14.26 32.78
N ASP A 43 -2.60 15.37 33.52
CA ASP A 43 -3.89 16.07 33.66
C ASP A 43 -4.37 16.63 32.32
N TRP A 44 -3.45 17.24 31.57
CA TRP A 44 -3.73 17.72 30.22
C TRP A 44 -4.11 16.56 29.29
N LEU A 45 -3.35 15.46 29.32
CA LEU A 45 -3.60 14.30 28.45
C LEU A 45 -4.94 13.64 28.79
N ALA A 46 -5.28 13.46 30.06
CA ALA A 46 -6.55 12.89 30.50
C ALA A 46 -7.74 13.74 30.04
N THR A 47 -7.63 15.07 30.15
CA THR A 47 -8.64 16.00 29.65
C THR A 47 -8.80 15.88 28.13
N HIS A 48 -7.68 15.89 27.40
CA HIS A 48 -7.66 15.73 25.94
C HIS A 48 -8.29 14.40 25.50
N LEU A 49 -7.96 13.29 26.17
CA LEU A 49 -8.48 11.95 25.88
C LEU A 49 -10.00 11.86 26.13
N THR A 50 -10.47 12.42 27.25
CA THR A 50 -11.90 12.50 27.58
C THR A 50 -12.67 13.23 26.47
N HIS A 51 -12.15 14.36 25.99
CA HIS A 51 -12.77 15.11 24.88
C HIS A 51 -12.78 14.33 23.54
N ASN A 52 -11.94 13.31 23.39
CA ASN A 52 -11.86 12.47 22.21
C ASN A 52 -12.57 11.10 22.38
N GLY A 53 -13.35 10.93 23.45
CA GLY A 53 -14.19 9.74 23.66
C GLY A 53 -13.50 8.56 24.35
N PHE A 54 -12.31 8.77 24.93
CA PHE A 54 -11.65 7.78 25.78
C PHE A 54 -12.05 7.95 27.26
N ALA A 55 -11.78 6.92 28.06
CA ALA A 55 -11.94 6.92 29.51
C ALA A 55 -10.57 6.75 30.21
N PRO A 56 -9.85 7.85 30.49
CA PRO A 56 -8.48 7.77 31.00
C PRO A 56 -8.41 7.16 32.42
N ILE A 57 -7.37 6.37 32.67
CA ILE A 57 -7.01 5.80 33.98
C ILE A 57 -5.57 6.19 34.27
N ARG A 58 -5.34 6.97 35.33
CA ARG A 58 -4.00 7.38 35.74
C ARG A 58 -3.43 6.41 36.77
N VAL A 59 -2.18 6.03 36.59
CA VAL A 59 -1.43 5.19 37.53
C VAL A 59 0.01 5.65 37.66
N ASP A 60 0.64 5.29 38.77
CA ASP A 60 2.07 5.41 38.92
C ASP A 60 2.76 4.37 38.01
N GLY A 61 3.44 4.84 36.97
CA GLY A 61 4.19 4.00 36.03
C GLY A 61 5.49 3.44 36.61
N ARG A 62 5.81 3.72 37.88
CA ARG A 62 6.92 3.14 38.64
C ARG A 62 6.50 1.94 39.49
N ASP A 63 5.19 1.72 39.64
CA ASP A 63 4.63 0.60 40.38
C ASP A 63 4.06 -0.45 39.39
N PRO A 64 4.72 -1.61 39.23
CA PRO A 64 4.23 -2.68 38.37
C PRO A 64 2.84 -3.19 38.76
N ALA A 65 2.48 -3.17 40.06
CA ALA A 65 1.17 -3.61 40.52
C ALA A 65 0.08 -2.64 40.08
N ALA A 66 0.35 -1.33 40.07
CA ALA A 66 -0.58 -0.31 39.58
C ALA A 66 -0.86 -0.49 38.07
N ILE A 67 0.16 -0.80 37.26
CA ILE A 67 -0.01 -1.08 35.83
C ILE A 67 -0.86 -2.35 35.63
N ALA A 68 -0.54 -3.43 36.33
CA ALA A 68 -1.30 -4.69 36.23
C ALA A 68 -2.76 -4.50 36.63
N TRP A 69 -3.02 -3.80 37.74
CA TRP A 69 -4.37 -3.44 38.18
C TRP A 69 -5.10 -2.63 37.12
N ALA A 70 -4.46 -1.62 36.54
CA ALA A 70 -5.12 -0.75 35.55
C ALA A 70 -5.48 -1.51 34.27
N ILE A 71 -4.65 -2.47 33.83
CA ILE A 71 -4.99 -3.34 32.69
C ILE A 71 -6.25 -4.15 33.02
N VAL A 72 -6.29 -4.81 34.18
CA VAL A 72 -7.46 -5.61 34.59
C VAL A 72 -8.71 -4.74 34.72
N GLU A 73 -8.61 -3.56 35.35
CA GLU A 73 -9.72 -2.64 35.49
C GLU A 73 -10.20 -2.10 34.13
N ALA A 74 -9.28 -1.78 33.21
CA ALA A 74 -9.59 -1.36 31.86
C ALA A 74 -10.34 -2.45 31.08
N GLU A 75 -9.82 -3.69 31.09
CA GLU A 75 -10.48 -4.83 30.45
C GLU A 75 -11.88 -5.07 31.02
N GLN A 76 -12.03 -5.01 32.35
CA GLN A 76 -13.33 -5.16 33.00
C GLN A 76 -14.29 -4.04 32.63
N ARG A 77 -13.86 -2.78 32.56
CA ARG A 77 -14.71 -1.66 32.14
C ARG A 77 -15.21 -1.84 30.72
N LEU A 78 -14.31 -2.13 29.79
CA LEU A 78 -14.66 -2.33 28.39
C LEU A 78 -15.54 -3.59 28.23
N GLY A 79 -15.28 -4.64 29.00
CA GLY A 79 -16.09 -5.86 29.02
C GLY A 79 -17.50 -5.62 29.56
N ARG A 80 -17.66 -4.85 30.64
CA ARG A 80 -18.96 -4.43 31.17
C ARG A 80 -19.74 -3.60 30.16
N TYR A 81 -19.08 -2.68 29.46
CA TYR A 81 -19.68 -1.92 28.36
C TYR A 81 -20.11 -2.85 27.21
N ALA A 82 -19.23 -3.76 26.78
CA ALA A 82 -19.49 -4.70 25.70
C ALA A 82 -20.67 -5.63 26.01
N ALA A 83 -20.84 -6.05 27.27
CA ALA A 83 -21.94 -6.90 27.72
C ALA A 83 -23.26 -6.14 27.90
N HIS A 84 -23.25 -4.80 27.92
CA HIS A 84 -24.45 -4.01 28.14
C HIS A 84 -25.36 -4.02 26.90
N ALA A 85 -26.60 -4.48 27.06
CA ALA A 85 -27.56 -4.65 25.97
C ALA A 85 -28.00 -3.31 25.33
N GLY A 86 -28.02 -2.22 26.11
CA GLY A 86 -28.39 -0.88 25.65
C GLY A 86 -27.19 0.00 25.25
N ARG A 87 -26.02 -0.58 24.98
CA ARG A 87 -24.80 0.19 24.70
C ARG A 87 -24.97 1.05 23.45
N THR A 88 -24.44 2.26 23.50
CA THR A 88 -24.40 3.19 22.37
C THR A 88 -22.96 3.56 22.06
N TYR A 89 -22.65 3.71 20.77
CA TYR A 89 -21.30 4.10 20.32
C TYR A 89 -21.19 5.63 20.18
N PRO A 90 -20.00 6.24 20.36
CA PRO A 90 -18.68 5.59 20.57
C PRO A 90 -18.55 4.93 21.94
N ALA A 91 -17.73 3.88 22.02
CA ALA A 91 -17.43 3.23 23.29
C ALA A 91 -16.47 4.10 24.12
N PRO A 92 -16.61 4.17 25.45
CA PRO A 92 -15.68 4.87 26.33
C PRO A 92 -14.41 4.02 26.50
N ILE A 93 -13.55 3.99 25.48
CA ILE A 93 -12.36 3.12 25.45
C ILE A 93 -11.43 3.49 26.61
N PRO A 94 -11.17 2.57 27.56
CA PRO A 94 -10.24 2.83 28.65
C PRO A 94 -8.83 3.09 28.13
N TYR A 95 -8.18 4.13 28.64
CA TYR A 95 -6.83 4.51 28.20
C TYR A 95 -5.93 4.73 29.42
N ILE A 96 -4.87 3.94 29.55
CA ILE A 96 -3.99 4.02 30.72
C ILE A 96 -2.92 5.10 30.51
N ILE A 97 -2.76 5.99 31.47
CA ILE A 97 -1.68 6.97 31.55
C ILE A 97 -0.79 6.54 32.72
N ALA A 98 0.34 5.91 32.41
CA ALA A 98 1.33 5.46 33.39
C ALA A 98 2.42 6.54 33.52
N GLU A 99 2.37 7.31 34.61
CA GLU A 99 3.30 8.42 34.84
C GLU A 99 4.64 7.93 35.38
N THR A 100 5.73 8.25 34.70
CA THR A 100 7.06 7.84 35.12
C THR A 100 8.11 8.85 34.66
N VAL A 101 9.39 8.56 34.91
CA VAL A 101 10.52 9.30 34.36
C VAL A 101 11.27 8.44 33.36
N LYS A 102 11.73 9.03 32.26
CA LYS A 102 12.51 8.32 31.25
C LYS A 102 13.76 7.68 31.87
N GLY A 103 13.98 6.39 31.62
CA GLY A 103 15.09 5.62 32.21
C GLY A 103 14.99 5.39 33.71
N PHE A 104 13.77 5.42 34.28
CA PHE A 104 13.54 5.13 35.69
C PHE A 104 14.29 3.86 36.14
N GLY A 105 15.01 3.96 37.26
CA GLY A 105 15.81 2.87 37.81
C GLY A 105 17.27 2.79 37.30
N PHE A 106 17.69 3.66 36.38
CA PHE A 106 19.04 3.62 35.79
C PHE A 106 19.72 5.01 35.75
N PRO A 107 21.05 5.14 35.51
CA PRO A 107 21.71 6.44 35.46
C PRO A 107 21.07 7.36 34.43
N GLY A 108 21.12 8.67 34.69
CA GLY A 108 20.48 9.65 33.81
C GLY A 108 18.94 9.62 33.81
N ALA A 109 18.29 8.87 34.71
CA ALA A 109 16.84 8.87 34.87
C ALA A 109 16.26 10.29 34.94
N GLY A 110 15.16 10.53 34.24
CA GLY A 110 14.51 11.83 34.16
C GLY A 110 15.23 12.86 33.29
N THR A 111 16.29 12.48 32.59
CA THR A 111 17.02 13.33 31.63
C THR A 111 16.89 12.81 30.19
N ASN A 112 17.40 13.59 29.23
CA ASN A 112 17.44 13.15 27.83
C ASN A 112 18.50 12.06 27.59
N ALA A 113 19.58 12.02 28.39
CA ALA A 113 20.65 11.04 28.27
C ALA A 113 20.12 9.60 28.40
N ALA A 114 19.05 9.39 29.18
CA ALA A 114 18.34 8.12 29.29
C ALA A 114 17.63 7.65 28.00
N HIS A 115 17.75 8.36 26.87
CA HIS A 115 17.29 7.84 25.58
C HIS A 115 18.14 6.69 25.06
N ASN A 116 19.45 6.81 25.27
CA ASN A 116 20.44 5.84 24.84
C ASN A 116 21.21 5.38 26.09
N LEU A 117 22.49 5.02 25.95
CA LEU A 117 23.34 4.72 27.10
C LEU A 117 23.68 6.01 27.88
N PRO A 118 23.21 6.17 29.14
CA PRO A 118 23.37 7.41 29.91
C PRO A 118 24.68 7.45 30.71
N LEU A 119 25.68 6.68 30.29
CA LEU A 119 27.00 6.62 30.93
C LEU A 119 27.98 7.54 30.19
N ALA A 120 28.85 8.22 30.93
CA ALA A 120 29.82 9.15 30.35
C ALA A 120 30.95 8.46 29.57
N GLY A 121 31.10 7.14 29.71
CA GLY A 121 32.15 6.33 29.08
C GLY A 121 31.72 4.88 28.87
N ASN A 122 32.62 4.07 28.30
CA ASN A 122 32.39 2.63 28.10
C ASN A 122 32.80 1.83 29.36
N PRO A 123 31.87 1.14 30.04
CA PRO A 123 32.18 0.33 31.23
C PRO A 123 33.30 -0.72 31.06
N SER A 124 33.61 -1.15 29.83
CA SER A 124 34.71 -2.11 29.61
C SER A 124 36.10 -1.50 29.78
N HIS A 125 36.24 -0.17 29.66
CA HIS A 125 37.53 0.52 29.65
C HIS A 125 37.59 1.75 30.57
N ASP A 126 36.45 2.24 31.05
CA ASP A 126 36.34 3.39 31.94
C ASP A 126 35.83 2.93 33.32
N GLU A 127 36.67 3.12 34.32
CA GLU A 127 36.38 2.71 35.70
C GLU A 127 35.20 3.47 36.31
N SER A 128 35.06 4.76 36.00
CA SER A 128 33.96 5.61 36.48
C SER A 128 32.64 5.18 35.86
N ALA A 129 32.62 4.95 34.55
CA ALA A 129 31.43 4.44 33.86
C ALA A 129 31.02 3.04 34.36
N ARG A 130 32.02 2.18 34.64
CA ARG A 130 31.79 0.85 35.21
C ARG A 130 31.22 0.91 36.62
N ALA A 131 31.76 1.77 37.48
CA ALA A 131 31.22 2.00 38.82
C ALA A 131 29.77 2.49 38.74
N GLN A 132 29.50 3.50 37.93
CA GLN A 132 28.17 4.05 37.72
C GLN A 132 27.16 3.00 37.20
N PHE A 133 27.58 2.14 36.27
CA PHE A 133 26.77 1.02 35.77
C PHE A 133 26.47 0.02 36.89
N ASN A 134 27.51 -0.43 37.61
CA ASN A 134 27.38 -1.45 38.66
C ASN A 134 26.51 -0.96 39.82
N ASP A 135 26.67 0.29 40.25
CA ASP A 135 25.88 0.89 41.33
C ASP A 135 24.38 0.89 40.97
N ALA A 136 24.04 1.28 39.75
CA ALA A 136 22.65 1.27 39.30
C ALA A 136 22.12 -0.16 39.07
N ALA A 137 22.92 -1.04 38.47
CA ALA A 137 22.55 -2.43 38.26
C ALA A 137 22.32 -3.16 39.59
N HIS A 138 23.09 -2.84 40.63
CA HIS A 138 22.94 -3.42 41.97
C HIS A 138 21.56 -3.10 42.58
N LEU A 139 21.00 -1.91 42.33
CA LEU A 139 19.65 -1.54 42.79
C LEU A 139 18.54 -2.31 42.07
N LEU A 140 18.82 -2.81 40.86
CA LEU A 140 17.89 -3.59 40.05
C LEU A 140 18.13 -5.10 40.16
N PHE A 141 19.21 -5.51 40.83
CA PHE A 141 19.61 -6.89 40.91
C PHE A 141 18.67 -7.66 41.83
N VAL A 142 18.13 -8.76 41.30
CA VAL A 142 17.37 -9.75 42.07
C VAL A 142 18.12 -11.09 41.91
N PRO A 143 18.37 -11.83 43.01
CA PRO A 143 19.03 -13.13 42.93
C PRO A 143 18.34 -14.08 41.93
N PRO A 144 19.09 -14.89 41.15
CA PRO A 144 18.51 -15.78 40.14
C PRO A 144 17.43 -16.72 40.69
N ASP A 145 17.64 -17.30 41.88
CA ASP A 145 16.67 -18.20 42.52
C ASP A 145 15.38 -17.49 42.93
N GLU A 146 15.46 -16.20 43.25
CA GLU A 146 14.29 -15.38 43.57
C GLU A 146 13.54 -15.00 42.28
N ILE A 147 14.25 -14.60 41.22
CA ILE A 147 13.65 -14.36 39.89
C ILE A 147 12.96 -15.63 39.37
N GLU A 148 13.61 -16.78 39.44
CA GLU A 148 13.05 -18.05 38.98
C GLU A 148 11.77 -18.41 39.74
N ARG A 149 11.76 -18.24 41.07
CA ARG A 149 10.57 -18.43 41.89
C ARG A 149 9.46 -17.45 41.49
N ALA A 150 9.76 -16.17 41.33
CA ALA A 150 8.77 -15.16 40.93
C ALA A 150 8.19 -15.43 39.54
N VAL A 151 9.02 -15.82 38.57
CA VAL A 151 8.59 -16.20 37.22
C VAL A 151 7.71 -17.44 37.28
N ALA A 152 8.05 -18.44 38.10
CA ALA A 152 7.26 -19.66 38.25
C ALA A 152 5.85 -19.42 38.83
N GLU A 153 5.66 -18.35 39.63
CA GLU A 153 4.35 -17.94 40.13
C GLU A 153 3.48 -17.26 39.04
N ILE A 154 4.10 -16.57 38.08
CA ILE A 154 3.38 -15.77 37.07
C ILE A 154 3.21 -16.52 35.73
N ALA A 155 4.24 -17.24 35.28
CA ALA A 155 4.29 -17.93 33.99
C ALA A 155 3.57 -19.28 34.00
N ILE A 156 2.41 -19.35 34.64
CA ILE A 156 1.61 -20.57 34.88
C ILE A 156 0.64 -20.89 33.73
N HIS A 157 1.07 -20.65 32.49
CA HIS A 157 0.29 -20.83 31.26
C HIS A 157 -0.44 -22.18 31.17
N ASP A 158 0.27 -23.27 31.44
CA ASP A 158 -0.29 -24.63 31.38
C ASP A 158 -1.39 -24.84 32.42
N ARG A 159 -1.23 -24.31 33.64
CA ARG A 159 -2.24 -24.40 34.71
C ARG A 159 -3.47 -23.58 34.38
N GLN A 160 -3.30 -22.46 33.66
CA GLN A 160 -4.39 -21.61 33.19
C GLN A 160 -5.04 -22.11 31.89
N GLY A 161 -4.47 -23.14 31.24
CA GLY A 161 -4.89 -23.55 29.90
C GLY A 161 -4.74 -22.46 28.84
N ARG A 162 -3.77 -21.54 29.01
CA ARG A 162 -3.57 -20.37 28.16
C ARG A 162 -2.28 -20.46 27.38
N GLU A 163 -2.34 -20.34 26.06
CA GLU A 163 -1.12 -20.33 25.24
C GLU A 163 -0.19 -19.16 25.60
N PRO A 164 1.14 -19.34 25.50
CA PRO A 164 2.08 -18.24 25.55
C PRO A 164 1.75 -17.15 24.53
N ALA A 165 1.92 -15.88 24.91
CA ALA A 165 1.62 -14.75 24.01
C ALA A 165 2.38 -14.83 22.67
N SER A 166 3.59 -15.40 22.67
CA SER A 166 4.39 -15.62 21.46
C SER A 166 3.81 -16.67 20.50
N ARG A 167 2.93 -17.55 20.98
CA ARG A 167 2.26 -18.60 20.19
C ARG A 167 0.79 -18.29 19.91
N HIS A 168 0.23 -17.27 20.57
CA HIS A 168 -1.15 -16.87 20.40
C HIS A 168 -1.48 -16.51 18.93
N PRO A 169 -2.70 -16.79 18.43
CA PRO A 169 -3.10 -16.46 17.06
C PRO A 169 -3.03 -14.98 16.67
N LEU A 170 -2.85 -14.07 17.63
CA LEU A 170 -2.58 -12.64 17.36
C LEU A 170 -1.12 -12.41 16.94
N ALA A 171 -0.17 -13.19 17.46
CA ALA A 171 1.23 -13.15 17.07
C ALA A 171 1.51 -13.96 15.79
N MET A 172 0.75 -15.05 15.59
CA MET A 172 0.92 -15.99 14.48
C MET A 172 -0.31 -16.01 13.55
N ARG A 173 -0.81 -14.84 13.17
CA ARG A 173 -2.08 -14.71 12.44
C ARG A 173 -2.02 -15.43 11.08
N ASN A 174 -2.87 -16.44 10.91
CA ASN A 174 -2.95 -17.26 9.69
C ASN A 174 -4.41 -17.63 9.38
N PRO A 175 -5.23 -16.68 8.86
CA PRO A 175 -6.62 -16.97 8.52
C PRO A 175 -6.72 -17.95 7.33
N PRO A 176 -7.85 -18.68 7.19
CA PRO A 176 -8.11 -19.55 6.04
C PRO A 176 -7.91 -18.83 4.70
N ALA A 177 -7.53 -19.58 3.66
CA ALA A 177 -7.46 -19.02 2.32
C ALA A 177 -8.86 -18.58 1.87
N PRO A 178 -9.01 -17.38 1.28
CA PRO A 178 -10.30 -16.95 0.78
C PRO A 178 -10.74 -17.84 -0.38
N ARG A 179 -12.03 -18.18 -0.42
CA ARG A 179 -12.68 -18.71 -1.62
C ARG A 179 -12.73 -17.57 -2.64
N LEU A 180 -12.16 -17.78 -3.82
CA LEU A 180 -12.09 -16.75 -4.86
C LEU A 180 -13.19 -17.05 -5.90
N PRO A 181 -14.26 -16.24 -5.96
CA PRO A 181 -15.27 -16.36 -7.01
C PRO A 181 -14.64 -16.21 -8.39
N GLU A 182 -15.22 -16.91 -9.36
CA GLU A 182 -14.81 -16.76 -10.74
C GLU A 182 -15.30 -15.41 -11.28
N PRO A 183 -14.41 -14.53 -11.79
CA PRO A 183 -14.84 -13.25 -12.34
C PRO A 183 -15.77 -13.41 -13.53
N ASP A 184 -16.69 -12.45 -13.71
CA ASP A 184 -17.48 -12.32 -14.92
C ASP A 184 -16.58 -11.80 -16.06
N TRP A 185 -15.91 -12.74 -16.73
CA TRP A 185 -14.97 -12.44 -17.80
C TRP A 185 -15.68 -11.96 -19.05
N ALA A 186 -15.33 -10.76 -19.51
CA ALA A 186 -15.77 -10.34 -20.84
C ALA A 186 -14.92 -11.00 -21.93
N LEU A 187 -15.50 -11.17 -23.11
CA LEU A 187 -14.76 -11.54 -24.31
C LEU A 187 -13.89 -10.38 -24.79
N ALA A 188 -12.74 -10.70 -25.38
CA ALA A 188 -11.91 -9.69 -26.04
C ALA A 188 -12.71 -9.01 -27.16
N GLY A 189 -12.71 -7.67 -27.19
CA GLY A 189 -13.50 -6.89 -28.14
C GLY A 189 -14.93 -6.54 -27.71
N ALA A 190 -15.34 -6.89 -26.49
CA ALA A 190 -16.56 -6.34 -25.89
C ALA A 190 -16.50 -4.79 -25.82
N PRO A 191 -17.65 -4.09 -25.74
CA PRO A 191 -17.69 -2.64 -25.59
C PRO A 191 -16.80 -2.18 -24.42
N PRO A 192 -16.10 -1.03 -24.54
CA PRO A 192 -15.26 -0.51 -23.46
C PRO A 192 -16.01 -0.43 -22.13
N ALA A 193 -15.30 -0.71 -21.03
CA ALA A 193 -15.89 -0.73 -19.69
C ALA A 193 -14.90 -0.27 -18.61
N CYS A 194 -15.46 0.18 -17.48
CA CYS A 194 -14.71 0.70 -16.35
C CYS A 194 -14.14 -0.43 -15.47
N ALA A 195 -12.82 -0.52 -15.38
CA ALA A 195 -12.13 -1.50 -14.52
C ALA A 195 -12.53 -1.37 -13.04
N MET A 196 -12.65 -0.14 -12.52
CA MET A 196 -13.05 0.09 -11.12
C MET A 196 -14.44 -0.47 -10.79
N GLN A 197 -15.42 -0.35 -11.69
CA GLN A 197 -16.76 -0.91 -11.47
C GLN A 197 -16.77 -2.44 -11.47
N ALA A 198 -15.90 -3.06 -12.26
CA ALA A 198 -15.73 -4.51 -12.25
C ALA A 198 -15.06 -5.00 -10.96
N LEU A 199 -14.01 -4.30 -10.50
CA LEU A 199 -13.38 -4.57 -9.20
C LEU A 199 -14.37 -4.41 -8.04
N ASP A 200 -15.23 -3.40 -8.09
CA ASP A 200 -16.26 -3.14 -7.09
C ASP A 200 -17.24 -4.32 -6.95
N ARG A 201 -17.81 -4.78 -8.07
CA ARG A 201 -18.72 -5.94 -8.08
C ARG A 201 -18.03 -7.21 -7.62
N TRP A 202 -16.85 -7.50 -8.15
CA TRP A 202 -16.12 -8.72 -7.81
C TRP A 202 -15.66 -8.73 -6.34
N PHE A 203 -15.29 -7.57 -5.77
CA PHE A 203 -14.95 -7.48 -4.35
C PHE A 203 -16.15 -7.78 -3.44
N VAL A 204 -17.36 -7.35 -3.82
CA VAL A 204 -18.60 -7.72 -3.12
C VAL A 204 -18.80 -9.24 -3.14
N GLU A 205 -18.67 -9.87 -4.32
CA GLU A 205 -18.77 -11.33 -4.46
C GLU A 205 -17.71 -12.06 -3.61
N LEU A 206 -16.48 -11.55 -3.57
CA LEU A 206 -15.40 -12.09 -2.74
C LEU A 206 -15.79 -12.05 -1.26
N VAL A 207 -16.32 -10.93 -0.77
CA VAL A 207 -16.74 -10.83 0.63
C VAL A 207 -17.90 -11.78 0.92
N ASP A 208 -18.90 -11.85 0.05
CA ASP A 208 -20.07 -12.72 0.23
C ASP A 208 -19.72 -14.21 0.18
N ALA A 209 -18.74 -14.58 -0.65
CA ALA A 209 -18.20 -15.94 -0.68
C ALA A 209 -17.40 -16.31 0.59
N ASN A 210 -17.05 -15.35 1.45
CA ASN A 210 -16.19 -15.55 2.61
C ASN A 210 -16.78 -14.97 3.91
N PRO A 211 -17.97 -15.44 4.37
CA PRO A 211 -18.62 -14.90 5.57
C PRO A 211 -17.80 -15.08 6.86
N GLY A 212 -16.85 -16.03 6.88
CA GLY A 212 -15.93 -16.25 8.01
C GLY A 212 -14.71 -15.33 8.03
N LEU A 213 -14.47 -14.53 6.99
CA LEU A 213 -13.36 -13.59 6.91
C LEU A 213 -13.90 -12.16 7.03
N ARG A 214 -13.56 -11.48 8.13
CA ARG A 214 -14.03 -10.11 8.39
C ARG A 214 -13.53 -9.16 7.30
N PRO A 215 -14.42 -8.45 6.57
CA PRO A 215 -14.01 -7.44 5.61
C PRO A 215 -13.64 -6.12 6.31
N ARG A 216 -12.65 -5.42 5.77
CA ARG A 216 -12.30 -4.06 6.19
C ARG A 216 -11.83 -3.23 5.00
N VAL A 217 -12.49 -2.10 4.74
CA VAL A 217 -12.12 -1.19 3.65
C VAL A 217 -11.60 0.12 4.22
N GLY A 218 -10.37 0.50 3.88
CA GLY A 218 -9.81 1.82 4.18
C GLY A 218 -10.23 2.84 3.13
N ASN A 219 -10.95 3.89 3.54
CA ASN A 219 -11.54 4.89 2.67
C ASN A 219 -11.20 6.32 3.11
N PRO A 220 -10.33 7.06 2.39
CA PRO A 220 -10.06 8.45 2.69
C PRO A 220 -11.17 9.40 2.18
N ASP A 221 -12.43 8.99 2.28
CA ASP A 221 -13.63 9.69 1.76
C ASP A 221 -13.74 9.76 0.22
N GLU A 222 -13.41 8.67 -0.47
CA GLU A 222 -13.26 8.66 -1.93
C GLU A 222 -13.96 7.47 -2.64
N LEU A 223 -14.60 6.56 -1.91
CA LEU A 223 -15.15 5.32 -2.49
C LEU A 223 -16.13 5.57 -3.65
N LYS A 224 -17.13 6.45 -3.48
CA LYS A 224 -18.10 6.74 -4.54
C LYS A 224 -17.44 7.41 -5.76
N SER A 225 -16.52 8.35 -5.54
CA SER A 225 -15.82 9.04 -6.65
C SER A 225 -14.86 8.13 -7.42
N ASN A 226 -14.44 7.03 -6.79
CA ASN A 226 -13.63 5.96 -7.36
C ASN A 226 -14.47 4.77 -7.88
N HIS A 227 -15.78 4.95 -8.05
CA HIS A 227 -16.70 3.95 -8.60
C HIS A 227 -16.83 2.65 -7.78
N MET A 228 -16.64 2.73 -6.46
CA MET A 228 -16.78 1.61 -5.52
C MET A 228 -18.14 1.67 -4.79
N GLY A 229 -19.22 1.81 -5.56
CA GLY A 229 -20.58 2.05 -5.04
C GLY A 229 -21.23 0.82 -4.43
N ALA A 230 -21.10 -0.35 -5.07
CA ALA A 230 -21.67 -1.61 -4.60
C ALA A 230 -20.98 -2.07 -3.31
N THR A 231 -19.66 -1.92 -3.22
CA THR A 231 -18.90 -2.16 -1.98
C THR A 231 -19.42 -1.29 -0.85
N LEU A 232 -19.65 0.01 -1.11
CA LEU A 232 -20.16 0.91 -0.10
C LEU A 232 -21.59 0.53 0.33
N GLU A 233 -22.47 0.21 -0.61
CA GLU A 233 -23.84 -0.22 -0.30
C GLU A 233 -23.86 -1.52 0.53
N ARG A 234 -23.02 -2.49 0.17
CA ARG A 234 -22.91 -3.79 0.82
C ARG A 234 -22.27 -3.72 2.20
N LEU A 235 -21.21 -2.94 2.35
CA LEU A 235 -20.37 -2.92 3.55
C LEU A 235 -20.67 -1.77 4.49
N LYS A 236 -21.19 -0.66 3.96
CA LYS A 236 -21.57 0.56 4.67
C LYS A 236 -20.42 1.27 5.37
N HIS A 237 -20.50 2.59 5.47
CA HIS A 237 -19.62 3.36 6.36
C HIS A 237 -19.87 2.95 7.80
N ARG A 238 -18.78 2.73 8.53
CA ARG A 238 -18.82 2.56 9.98
C ARG A 238 -19.02 3.92 10.64
N VAL A 239 -20.20 4.12 11.20
CA VAL A 239 -20.54 5.34 11.94
C VAL A 239 -21.09 5.02 13.33
N ASN A 240 -21.17 6.00 14.22
CA ASN A 240 -21.77 5.80 15.54
C ASN A 240 -23.30 5.93 15.50
N THR A 241 -23.80 6.87 14.68
CA THR A 241 -25.21 7.15 14.51
C THR A 241 -25.54 7.12 13.02
N PRO A 242 -26.12 6.02 12.50
CA PRO A 242 -26.47 5.92 11.09
C PRO A 242 -27.56 6.90 10.68
N GLU A 243 -27.42 7.46 9.48
CA GLU A 243 -28.45 8.27 8.84
C GLU A 243 -29.32 7.40 7.91
N ALA A 244 -30.64 7.58 7.97
CA ALA A 244 -31.57 6.85 7.11
C ALA A 244 -31.39 7.24 5.64
N GLY A 245 -31.36 6.25 4.73
CA GLY A 245 -31.17 6.48 3.29
C GLY A 245 -29.72 6.69 2.85
N VAL A 246 -28.77 6.69 3.79
CA VAL A 246 -27.32 6.71 3.52
C VAL A 246 -26.76 5.30 3.72
N ALA A 247 -25.67 4.97 3.03
CA ALA A 247 -24.97 3.70 3.15
C ALA A 247 -24.14 3.63 4.44
N ASP A 248 -24.81 3.80 5.59
CA ASP A 248 -24.22 3.91 6.91
C ASP A 248 -24.71 2.79 7.82
N ALA A 249 -23.83 2.29 8.68
CA ALA A 249 -24.19 1.35 9.73
C ALA A 249 -23.25 1.43 10.93
N VAL A 250 -23.79 1.11 12.10
CA VAL A 250 -22.99 0.94 13.33
C VAL A 250 -21.88 -0.08 13.12
N HIS A 251 -22.21 -1.21 12.47
CA HIS A 251 -21.27 -2.30 12.20
C HIS A 251 -20.68 -2.27 10.79
N GLY A 252 -20.69 -1.10 10.12
CA GLY A 252 -20.12 -0.96 8.79
C GLY A 252 -18.67 -1.47 8.70
N ALA A 253 -18.27 -1.95 7.52
CA ALA A 253 -16.93 -2.45 7.26
C ALA A 253 -16.04 -1.43 6.52
N VAL A 254 -16.61 -0.34 6.00
CA VAL A 254 -15.86 0.77 5.42
C VAL A 254 -15.45 1.76 6.52
N ILE A 255 -14.15 1.89 6.76
CA ILE A 255 -13.58 2.86 7.69
C ILE A 255 -13.26 4.14 6.94
N THR A 256 -13.97 5.20 7.29
CA THR A 256 -13.83 6.51 6.63
C THR A 256 -13.22 7.54 7.57
N ALA A 257 -12.17 8.21 7.10
CA ALA A 257 -11.64 9.45 7.65
C ALA A 257 -10.84 10.16 6.56
N LEU A 258 -10.81 11.50 6.56
CA LEU A 258 -9.97 12.29 5.66
C LEU A 258 -8.50 12.28 6.13
N ASN A 259 -7.96 11.07 6.29
CA ASN A 259 -6.60 10.75 6.70
C ASN A 259 -6.24 9.36 6.16
N GLU A 260 -5.39 9.37 5.14
CA GLU A 260 -4.94 8.20 4.41
C GLU A 260 -4.21 7.19 5.31
N GLU A 261 -3.34 7.66 6.21
CA GLU A 261 -2.60 6.80 7.15
C GLU A 261 -3.54 6.06 8.10
N ALA A 262 -4.55 6.76 8.63
CA ALA A 262 -5.47 6.20 9.61
C ALA A 262 -6.35 5.09 9.01
N VAL A 263 -6.90 5.34 7.81
CA VAL A 263 -7.76 4.36 7.13
C VAL A 263 -6.96 3.17 6.60
N ALA A 264 -5.71 3.40 6.14
CA ALA A 264 -4.79 2.33 5.78
C ALA A 264 -4.43 1.48 7.02
N GLY A 265 -4.11 2.11 8.15
CA GLY A 265 -3.84 1.43 9.41
C GLY A 265 -5.00 0.54 9.87
N ALA A 266 -6.24 1.01 9.75
CA ALA A 266 -7.42 0.22 10.10
C ALA A 266 -7.58 -1.03 9.22
N ALA A 267 -7.30 -0.93 7.92
CA ALA A 267 -7.31 -2.07 7.00
C ALA A 267 -6.14 -3.03 7.28
N LEU A 268 -4.92 -2.52 7.43
CA LEU A 268 -3.72 -3.33 7.69
C LEU A 268 -3.80 -4.07 9.04
N ALA A 269 -4.42 -3.48 10.05
CA ALA A 269 -4.62 -4.10 11.36
C ALA A 269 -5.58 -5.31 11.32
N ASN A 270 -6.44 -5.44 10.29
CA ASN A 270 -7.34 -6.57 10.14
C ASN A 270 -6.63 -7.80 9.52
N LYS A 271 -5.56 -8.26 10.15
CA LYS A 271 -4.74 -9.41 9.71
C LYS A 271 -5.48 -10.75 9.65
N GLY A 272 -6.69 -10.84 10.21
CA GLY A 272 -7.52 -12.05 10.22
C GLY A 272 -8.59 -12.11 9.14
N GLY A 273 -8.65 -11.17 8.21
CA GLY A 273 -9.75 -11.09 7.25
C GLY A 273 -9.34 -10.54 5.90
N ILE A 274 -10.35 -10.09 5.14
CA ILE A 274 -10.19 -9.54 3.79
C ILE A 274 -10.10 -8.02 3.90
N ASN A 275 -9.12 -7.43 3.24
CA ASN A 275 -8.83 -6.00 3.34
C ASN A 275 -8.74 -5.37 1.97
N LEU A 276 -9.19 -4.12 1.85
CA LEU A 276 -9.03 -3.32 0.65
C LEU A 276 -8.75 -1.87 1.06
N ILE A 277 -7.80 -1.22 0.41
CA ILE A 277 -7.58 0.23 0.55
C ILE A 277 -7.82 0.84 -0.82
N VAL A 278 -8.65 1.88 -0.90
CA VAL A 278 -8.92 2.60 -2.15
C VAL A 278 -8.60 4.06 -1.95
N SER A 279 -7.79 4.66 -2.83
CA SER A 279 -7.42 6.07 -2.73
C SER A 279 -7.09 6.68 -4.09
N TYR A 280 -7.13 8.00 -4.18
CA TYR A 280 -6.49 8.76 -5.24
C TYR A 280 -4.97 8.52 -5.23
N GLU A 281 -4.39 8.32 -6.41
CA GLU A 281 -2.96 8.00 -6.56
C GLU A 281 -2.04 9.00 -5.85
N ALA A 282 -2.25 10.30 -6.08
CA ALA A 282 -1.37 11.35 -5.54
C ALA A 282 -1.31 11.38 -4.01
N PHE A 283 -2.37 10.93 -3.33
CA PHE A 283 -2.46 10.99 -1.87
C PHE A 283 -2.13 9.68 -1.18
N ALA A 284 -2.20 8.56 -1.89
CA ALA A 284 -1.78 7.26 -1.39
C ALA A 284 -0.31 7.25 -0.91
N MET A 285 0.52 8.19 -1.39
CA MET A 285 1.88 8.42 -0.88
C MET A 285 1.96 8.65 0.63
N LYS A 286 0.94 9.27 1.23
CA LYS A 286 0.87 9.50 2.69
C LYS A 286 0.86 8.17 3.46
N MET A 287 0.38 7.08 2.85
CA MET A 287 0.30 5.76 3.49
C MET A 287 1.64 5.02 3.53
N LEU A 288 2.67 5.48 2.80
CA LEU A 288 3.91 4.75 2.56
C LEU A 288 4.59 4.27 3.85
N GLY A 289 4.63 5.10 4.89
CA GLY A 289 5.24 4.75 6.17
C GLY A 289 4.62 3.49 6.78
N GLY A 290 3.29 3.43 6.84
CA GLY A 290 2.56 2.27 7.37
C GLY A 290 2.68 1.03 6.48
N LEU A 291 2.55 1.21 5.15
CA LEU A 291 2.71 0.11 4.18
C LEU A 291 4.10 -0.52 4.27
N ARG A 292 5.16 0.31 4.37
CA ARG A 292 6.56 -0.15 4.49
C ARG A 292 6.79 -0.98 5.75
N GLN A 293 6.19 -0.62 6.88
CA GLN A 293 6.33 -1.43 8.10
C GLN A 293 5.77 -2.84 7.91
N GLU A 294 4.66 -2.97 7.21
CA GLU A 294 4.05 -4.28 6.91
C GLU A 294 4.86 -5.11 5.92
N ILE A 295 5.40 -4.44 4.89
CA ILE A 295 6.33 -5.03 3.92
C ILE A 295 7.57 -5.57 4.64
N ILE A 296 8.23 -4.75 5.46
CA ILE A 296 9.44 -5.15 6.22
C ILE A 296 9.11 -6.25 7.23
N PHE A 297 7.98 -6.17 7.93
CA PHE A 297 7.58 -7.20 8.88
C PHE A 297 7.37 -8.56 8.20
N SER A 298 6.70 -8.58 7.05
CA SER A 298 6.56 -9.76 6.21
C SER A 298 7.92 -10.31 5.76
N ARG A 299 8.81 -9.40 5.32
CA ARG A 299 10.16 -9.75 4.88
C ARG A 299 10.97 -10.39 6.00
N HIS A 300 10.95 -9.81 7.21
CA HIS A 300 11.64 -10.34 8.37
C HIS A 300 11.12 -11.71 8.79
N GLN A 301 9.82 -11.99 8.63
CA GLN A 301 9.30 -13.34 8.84
C GLN A 301 9.98 -14.33 7.88
N ARG A 302 10.02 -14.02 6.58
CA ARG A 302 10.65 -14.89 5.57
C ARG A 302 12.14 -15.12 5.82
N VAL A 303 12.87 -14.06 6.13
CA VAL A 303 14.30 -14.15 6.52
C VAL A 303 14.50 -15.02 7.76
N ALA A 304 13.57 -14.96 8.72
CA ALA A 304 13.56 -15.80 9.90
C ALA A 304 13.01 -17.23 9.65
N GLY A 305 12.83 -17.65 8.39
CA GLY A 305 12.33 -18.98 8.03
C GLY A 305 10.84 -19.20 8.30
N ARG A 306 10.07 -18.13 8.49
CA ARG A 306 8.62 -18.16 8.78
C ARG A 306 7.84 -17.57 7.62
N GLN A 307 6.81 -18.27 7.14
CA GLN A 307 5.92 -17.70 6.14
C GLN A 307 4.91 -16.75 6.81
N PRO A 308 4.72 -15.53 6.29
CA PRO A 308 3.66 -14.64 6.75
C PRO A 308 2.28 -15.29 6.53
N GLY A 309 1.43 -15.31 7.55
CA GLY A 309 0.12 -15.99 7.45
C GLY A 309 -1.05 -15.11 6.99
N TRP A 310 -0.94 -13.78 7.08
CA TRP A 310 -2.05 -12.87 6.75
C TRP A 310 -2.29 -12.77 5.23
N ILE A 311 -3.56 -12.61 4.83
CA ILE A 311 -3.98 -12.47 3.42
C ILE A 311 -3.43 -11.16 2.88
N SER A 312 -2.77 -11.18 1.72
CA SER A 312 -2.20 -9.98 1.12
C SER A 312 -3.23 -8.85 0.96
N VAL A 313 -2.77 -7.61 1.14
CA VAL A 313 -3.61 -6.43 1.19
C VAL A 313 -3.46 -5.62 -0.11
N PRO A 314 -4.49 -5.54 -0.95
CA PRO A 314 -4.51 -4.63 -2.08
C PRO A 314 -4.72 -3.17 -1.66
N LEU A 315 -3.88 -2.30 -2.21
CA LEU A 315 -4.07 -0.87 -2.32
C LEU A 315 -4.44 -0.57 -3.77
N VAL A 316 -5.70 -0.24 -4.03
CA VAL A 316 -6.15 0.18 -5.36
C VAL A 316 -6.03 1.70 -5.43
N VAL A 317 -5.15 2.18 -6.31
CA VAL A 317 -5.02 3.60 -6.62
C VAL A 317 -5.67 3.90 -7.96
N THR A 318 -6.59 4.85 -7.94
CA THR A 318 -7.34 5.27 -9.13
C THR A 318 -7.54 6.78 -9.10
N SER A 319 -8.36 7.35 -9.98
CA SER A 319 -8.37 8.80 -10.22
C SER A 319 -6.93 9.29 -10.42
N HIS A 320 -6.19 8.50 -11.17
CA HIS A 320 -4.73 8.54 -11.17
C HIS A 320 -4.21 9.71 -11.99
N THR A 321 -2.89 9.90 -12.02
CA THR A 321 -2.17 11.06 -12.56
C THR A 321 -2.71 11.55 -13.91
N TRP A 322 -2.98 10.64 -14.84
CA TRP A 322 -3.43 10.99 -16.20
C TRP A 322 -4.91 11.38 -16.34
N GLU A 323 -5.77 11.12 -15.35
CA GLU A 323 -7.22 11.28 -15.45
C GLU A 323 -7.81 12.27 -14.43
N ASN A 324 -6.96 13.03 -13.74
CA ASN A 324 -7.36 13.92 -12.65
C ASN A 324 -7.38 15.41 -13.04
N ALA A 325 -8.07 15.72 -14.15
CA ALA A 325 -8.15 17.05 -14.73
C ALA A 325 -8.76 18.10 -13.79
N LYS A 326 -9.86 17.75 -13.11
CA LYS A 326 -10.65 18.68 -12.28
C LYS A 326 -9.90 19.24 -11.07
N ASN A 327 -8.82 18.57 -10.66
CA ASN A 327 -8.08 18.88 -9.43
C ASN A 327 -6.66 19.42 -9.69
N GLU A 328 -6.31 19.65 -10.96
CA GLU A 328 -5.03 20.22 -11.39
C GLU A 328 -3.80 19.39 -10.94
N GLN A 329 -2.61 20.01 -11.00
CA GLN A 329 -1.33 19.33 -10.85
C GLN A 329 -1.08 18.76 -9.45
N SER A 330 -1.73 19.29 -8.42
CA SER A 330 -1.64 18.77 -7.04
C SER A 330 -2.13 17.32 -6.89
N HIS A 331 -2.93 16.83 -7.84
CA HIS A 331 -3.46 15.46 -7.88
C HIS A 331 -2.80 14.61 -8.98
N GLN A 332 -1.72 15.10 -9.58
CA GLN A 332 -1.03 14.48 -10.71
C GLN A 332 0.35 14.04 -10.26
N ASP A 333 0.40 13.00 -9.41
CA ASP A 333 1.65 12.48 -8.87
C ASP A 333 1.65 10.94 -8.80
N PRO A 334 2.47 10.25 -9.62
CA PRO A 334 2.54 8.80 -9.65
C PRO A 334 3.52 8.20 -8.61
N THR A 335 4.04 9.00 -7.68
CA THR A 335 5.14 8.60 -6.77
C THR A 335 4.82 7.37 -5.93
N VAL A 336 3.55 7.06 -5.61
CA VAL A 336 3.20 5.88 -4.80
C VAL A 336 3.64 4.57 -5.43
N GLY A 337 3.45 4.42 -6.76
CA GLY A 337 3.94 3.27 -7.49
C GLY A 337 5.46 3.22 -7.51
N GLU A 338 6.12 4.36 -7.72
CA GLU A 338 7.59 4.48 -7.77
C GLU A 338 8.24 4.11 -6.43
N ALA A 339 7.71 4.64 -5.33
CA ALA A 339 8.21 4.38 -3.98
C ALA A 339 8.05 2.90 -3.60
N LEU A 340 6.90 2.29 -3.92
CA LEU A 340 6.64 0.88 -3.63
C LEU A 340 7.45 -0.08 -4.52
N LEU A 341 7.82 0.32 -5.74
CA LEU A 341 8.79 -0.39 -6.58
C LEU A 341 10.22 -0.36 -6.01
N GLY A 342 10.52 0.63 -5.17
CA GLY A 342 11.78 0.71 -4.41
C GLY A 342 11.89 -0.33 -3.30
N GLU A 343 10.76 -0.82 -2.77
CA GLU A 343 10.69 -1.88 -1.76
C GLU A 343 10.94 -3.27 -2.37
N MET A 344 11.01 -4.32 -1.53
CA MET A 344 11.29 -5.70 -1.98
C MET A 344 10.11 -6.31 -2.74
N SER A 345 10.30 -6.71 -4.00
CA SER A 345 9.22 -7.07 -4.93
C SER A 345 8.46 -8.36 -4.53
N ASP A 346 9.06 -9.21 -3.71
CA ASP A 346 8.40 -10.38 -3.14
C ASP A 346 7.34 -10.02 -2.07
N THR A 347 7.46 -8.85 -1.44
CA THR A 347 6.55 -8.35 -0.38
C THR A 347 5.76 -7.11 -0.79
N SER A 348 6.30 -6.28 -1.68
CA SER A 348 5.71 -5.07 -2.24
C SER A 348 5.49 -5.24 -3.74
N ARG A 349 4.24 -5.46 -4.13
CA ARG A 349 3.86 -5.67 -5.52
C ARG A 349 3.28 -4.39 -6.10
N VAL A 350 3.61 -4.06 -7.35
CA VAL A 350 3.07 -2.89 -8.05
C VAL A 350 2.62 -3.33 -9.44
N LEU A 351 1.32 -3.21 -9.69
CA LEU A 351 0.65 -3.77 -10.86
C LEU A 351 -0.08 -2.67 -11.63
N PHE A 352 0.05 -2.71 -12.95
CA PHE A 352 -0.54 -1.76 -13.91
C PHE A 352 -1.51 -2.50 -14.85
N PRO A 353 -2.66 -2.97 -14.35
CA PRO A 353 -3.65 -3.59 -15.22
C PRO A 353 -4.07 -2.62 -16.33
N VAL A 354 -4.32 -3.18 -17.51
CA VAL A 354 -4.54 -2.39 -18.73
C VAL A 354 -5.98 -2.46 -19.24
N ASP A 355 -6.80 -3.32 -18.65
CA ASP A 355 -8.22 -3.48 -18.94
C ASP A 355 -8.97 -4.09 -17.73
N VAL A 356 -10.28 -4.28 -17.87
CA VAL A 356 -11.15 -4.89 -16.85
C VAL A 356 -10.68 -6.30 -16.46
N ASN A 357 -10.40 -7.17 -17.44
CA ASN A 357 -10.06 -8.56 -17.17
C ASN A 357 -8.70 -8.68 -16.45
N SER A 358 -7.68 -7.94 -16.89
CA SER A 358 -6.39 -7.89 -16.20
C SER A 358 -6.49 -7.29 -14.80
N ALA A 359 -7.37 -6.30 -14.57
CA ALA A 359 -7.61 -5.76 -13.23
C ALA A 359 -8.23 -6.80 -12.29
N MET A 360 -9.29 -7.51 -12.72
CA MET A 360 -9.93 -8.57 -11.93
C MET A 360 -8.96 -9.73 -11.66
N ALA A 361 -8.22 -10.16 -12.68
CA ALA A 361 -7.20 -11.19 -12.55
C ALA A 361 -6.09 -10.78 -11.57
N ALA A 362 -5.65 -9.52 -11.61
CA ALA A 362 -4.62 -8.99 -10.71
C ALA A 362 -5.11 -8.96 -9.26
N LEU A 363 -6.33 -8.46 -9.01
CA LEU A 363 -6.90 -8.41 -7.67
C LEU A 363 -7.11 -9.83 -7.10
N ARG A 364 -7.62 -10.76 -7.92
CA ARG A 364 -7.78 -12.17 -7.56
C ARG A 364 -6.44 -12.84 -7.22
N MET A 365 -5.39 -12.54 -7.98
CA MET A 365 -4.04 -13.03 -7.69
C MET A 365 -3.49 -12.47 -6.37
N VAL A 366 -3.76 -11.20 -6.04
CA VAL A 366 -3.33 -10.62 -4.76
C VAL A 366 -3.98 -11.35 -3.59
N TYR A 367 -5.30 -11.58 -3.61
CA TYR A 367 -5.99 -12.30 -2.52
C TYR A 367 -5.60 -13.77 -2.39
N ARG A 368 -5.04 -14.38 -3.44
CA ARG A 368 -4.43 -15.71 -3.36
C ARG A 368 -3.11 -15.70 -2.57
N GLY A 369 -2.41 -14.55 -2.55
CA GLY A 369 -1.12 -14.36 -1.91
C GLY A 369 -1.19 -14.21 -0.38
N ARG A 370 -0.02 -14.28 0.24
CA ARG A 370 0.17 -14.08 1.69
C ARG A 370 1.29 -13.11 1.98
N GLY A 371 1.08 -12.24 2.97
CA GLY A 371 2.12 -11.36 3.46
C GLY A 371 2.57 -10.28 2.49
N GLN A 372 1.75 -9.88 1.53
CA GLN A 372 2.14 -8.85 0.56
C GLN A 372 1.24 -7.63 0.68
N VAL A 373 1.83 -6.47 0.41
CA VAL A 373 1.07 -5.27 0.05
C VAL A 373 1.17 -5.14 -1.47
N ALA A 374 0.03 -4.98 -2.14
CA ALA A 374 0.01 -4.88 -3.60
C ALA A 374 -0.69 -3.58 -4.04
N CYS A 375 0.04 -2.69 -4.70
CA CYS A 375 -0.50 -1.49 -5.31
C CYS A 375 -1.01 -1.79 -6.72
N LEU A 376 -2.30 -1.60 -6.98
CA LEU A 376 -2.90 -1.71 -8.31
C LEU A 376 -3.21 -0.30 -8.80
N ILE A 377 -2.55 0.14 -9.87
CA ILE A 377 -2.85 1.40 -10.55
C ILE A 377 -3.94 1.14 -11.60
N VAL A 378 -5.15 1.62 -11.35
CA VAL A 378 -6.34 1.26 -12.14
C VAL A 378 -7.04 2.50 -12.68
N SER A 379 -7.31 2.55 -13.99
CA SER A 379 -8.08 3.62 -14.61
C SER A 379 -9.55 3.54 -14.21
N LYS A 380 -10.20 4.69 -13.95
CA LYS A 380 -11.66 4.73 -13.72
C LYS A 380 -12.49 5.07 -14.95
N ARG A 381 -11.87 5.25 -16.11
CA ARG A 381 -12.56 5.46 -17.39
C ARG A 381 -12.91 4.13 -18.05
N ASP A 382 -13.84 4.17 -18.99
CA ASP A 382 -14.13 3.03 -19.84
C ASP A 382 -12.96 2.78 -20.79
N MET A 383 -12.39 1.58 -20.71
CA MET A 383 -11.24 1.17 -21.49
C MET A 383 -11.57 -0.05 -22.35
N PRO A 384 -10.98 -0.19 -23.55
CA PRO A 384 -11.17 -1.37 -24.38
C PRO A 384 -10.67 -2.63 -23.67
N TYR A 385 -11.36 -3.75 -23.89
CA TYR A 385 -10.85 -5.05 -23.50
C TYR A 385 -9.64 -5.43 -24.37
N ARG A 386 -8.56 -5.86 -23.72
CA ARG A 386 -7.29 -6.25 -24.34
C ARG A 386 -7.03 -7.74 -24.21
N PHE A 387 -7.51 -8.35 -23.14
CA PHE A 387 -7.36 -9.78 -22.88
C PHE A 387 -8.73 -10.44 -22.67
N GLY A 388 -8.90 -11.66 -23.18
CA GLY A 388 -9.93 -12.58 -22.68
C GLY A 388 -9.48 -13.25 -21.37
N ALA A 389 -10.35 -14.05 -20.75
CA ALA A 389 -10.13 -14.70 -19.45
C ALA A 389 -8.75 -15.37 -19.32
N GLU A 390 -8.47 -16.40 -20.14
CA GLU A 390 -7.21 -17.15 -20.04
C GLU A 390 -5.97 -16.28 -20.31
N ALA A 391 -6.08 -15.34 -21.25
CA ALA A 391 -4.98 -14.45 -21.58
C ALA A 391 -4.70 -13.48 -20.43
N ALA A 392 -5.73 -13.00 -19.74
CA ALA A 392 -5.59 -12.17 -18.54
C ALA A 392 -4.94 -12.95 -17.40
N GLU A 393 -5.33 -14.22 -17.18
CA GLU A 393 -4.69 -15.08 -16.18
C GLU A 393 -3.20 -15.33 -16.50
N ARG A 394 -2.86 -15.63 -17.76
CA ARG A 394 -1.47 -15.77 -18.19
C ARG A 394 -0.68 -14.47 -18.03
N PHE A 395 -1.29 -13.33 -18.37
CA PHE A 395 -0.69 -12.01 -18.23
C PHE A 395 -0.35 -11.67 -16.78
N VAL A 396 -1.23 -11.98 -15.82
CA VAL A 396 -0.96 -11.71 -14.40
C VAL A 396 0.07 -12.66 -13.78
N ASN A 397 0.10 -13.92 -14.22
CA ASN A 397 1.08 -14.89 -13.74
C ASN A 397 2.49 -14.60 -14.27
N THR A 398 2.59 -14.25 -15.55
CA THR A 398 3.87 -13.96 -16.22
C THR A 398 4.36 -12.55 -15.90
N GLY A 399 3.44 -11.60 -15.70
CA GLY A 399 3.73 -10.19 -15.46
C GLY A 399 3.88 -9.35 -16.73
N ALA A 400 3.89 -9.95 -17.92
CA ALA A 400 3.92 -9.26 -19.21
C ALA A 400 3.30 -10.13 -20.32
N ALA A 401 2.86 -9.51 -21.42
CA ALA A 401 2.36 -10.21 -22.60
C ALA A 401 2.51 -9.36 -23.87
N HIS A 402 2.79 -10.01 -25.00
CA HIS A 402 2.65 -9.37 -26.32
C HIS A 402 1.17 -9.21 -26.65
N VAL A 403 0.79 -8.01 -27.07
CA VAL A 403 -0.62 -7.63 -27.35
C VAL A 403 -0.83 -7.17 -28.79
N HIS A 404 0.24 -6.96 -29.54
CA HIS A 404 0.22 -6.66 -30.97
C HIS A 404 1.54 -7.02 -31.62
N GLY A 405 1.50 -7.54 -32.84
CA GLY A 405 2.67 -7.91 -33.62
C GLY A 405 3.37 -9.16 -33.11
N GLU A 406 4.40 -9.58 -33.84
CA GLU A 406 5.20 -10.77 -33.55
C GLU A 406 6.66 -10.35 -33.34
N LEU A 407 7.38 -11.03 -32.44
CA LEU A 407 8.82 -10.79 -32.23
C LEU A 407 9.65 -11.11 -33.47
N SER A 408 9.23 -12.11 -34.25
CA SER A 408 9.96 -12.56 -35.42
C SER A 408 10.06 -11.46 -36.48
N GLY A 409 11.27 -10.94 -36.67
CA GLY A 409 11.56 -9.85 -37.61
C GLY A 409 11.09 -8.47 -37.15
N ALA A 410 10.73 -8.28 -35.87
CA ALA A 410 10.41 -6.97 -35.33
C ALA A 410 11.60 -6.01 -35.45
N GLU A 411 11.35 -4.77 -35.88
CA GLU A 411 12.34 -3.69 -35.96
C GLU A 411 12.34 -2.81 -34.69
N LEU A 412 11.25 -2.88 -33.90
CA LEU A 412 11.01 -2.09 -32.70
C LEU A 412 10.06 -2.82 -31.76
N GLN A 413 10.33 -2.79 -30.46
CA GLN A 413 9.39 -3.13 -29.40
C GLN A 413 8.91 -1.88 -28.66
N ILE A 414 7.60 -1.72 -28.52
CA ILE A 414 7.01 -0.73 -27.62
C ILE A 414 6.51 -1.46 -26.36
N VAL A 415 7.11 -1.17 -25.21
CA VAL A 415 6.68 -1.72 -23.92
C VAL A 415 5.76 -0.71 -23.24
N ALA A 416 4.52 -1.10 -22.98
CA ALA A 416 3.52 -0.25 -22.34
C ALA A 416 3.26 -0.69 -20.91
N ILE A 417 3.36 0.26 -19.97
CA ILE A 417 3.07 0.08 -18.55
C ILE A 417 1.94 1.05 -18.19
N GLY A 418 0.73 0.52 -17.99
CA GLY A 418 -0.48 1.32 -17.74
C GLY A 418 -1.46 1.32 -18.92
N ALA A 419 -2.75 1.46 -18.60
CA ALA A 419 -3.84 1.35 -19.57
C ALA A 419 -3.75 2.41 -20.68
N TYR A 420 -3.51 3.68 -20.32
CA TYR A 420 -3.45 4.77 -21.31
C TYR A 420 -2.17 4.71 -22.16
N GLN A 421 -1.05 4.30 -21.57
CA GLN A 421 0.19 4.08 -22.30
C GLN A 421 0.04 2.95 -23.32
N LEU A 422 -0.72 1.89 -22.98
CA LEU A 422 -1.00 0.82 -23.93
C LEU A 422 -1.83 1.31 -25.13
N GLU A 423 -2.84 2.15 -24.90
CA GLU A 423 -3.62 2.72 -25.99
C GLU A 423 -2.77 3.53 -26.97
N GLU A 424 -1.90 4.41 -26.46
CA GLU A 424 -1.02 5.22 -27.30
C GLU A 424 0.06 4.36 -27.98
N ALA A 425 0.56 3.30 -27.33
CA ALA A 425 1.48 2.34 -27.94
C ALA A 425 0.82 1.58 -29.11
N LEU A 426 -0.43 1.14 -28.95
CA LEU A 426 -1.18 0.47 -30.02
C LEU A 426 -1.48 1.40 -31.19
N LYS A 427 -1.84 2.66 -30.93
CA LYS A 427 -1.99 3.68 -31.98
C LYS A 427 -0.68 3.92 -32.72
N ALA A 428 0.44 4.05 -31.99
CA ALA A 428 1.76 4.21 -32.58
C ALA A 428 2.14 3.01 -33.46
N ALA A 429 1.92 1.79 -32.97
CA ALA A 429 2.16 0.56 -33.72
C ALA A 429 1.33 0.50 -35.01
N ARG A 430 0.02 0.78 -34.96
CA ARG A 430 -0.82 0.84 -36.18
C ARG A 430 -0.28 1.82 -37.22
N ARG A 431 0.17 3.01 -36.78
CA ARG A 431 0.74 4.04 -37.66
C ARG A 431 2.07 3.60 -38.27
N LEU A 432 2.93 2.95 -37.49
CA LEU A 432 4.20 2.41 -37.96
C LEU A 432 4.01 1.25 -38.95
N THR A 433 3.08 0.33 -38.67
CA THR A 433 2.71 -0.78 -39.55
C THR A 433 2.16 -0.28 -40.89
N ALA A 434 1.32 0.77 -40.88
CA ALA A 434 0.84 1.41 -42.10
C ALA A 434 1.95 2.06 -42.95
N ARG A 435 3.15 2.27 -42.38
CA ARG A 435 4.35 2.75 -43.07
C ARG A 435 5.35 1.63 -43.37
N GLY A 436 4.91 0.37 -43.30
CA GLY A 436 5.72 -0.81 -43.64
C GLY A 436 6.73 -1.22 -42.57
N ARG A 437 6.59 -0.75 -41.33
CA ARG A 437 7.46 -1.14 -40.20
C ARG A 437 6.89 -2.33 -39.44
N ARG A 438 7.76 -3.23 -38.98
CA ARG A 438 7.38 -4.35 -38.12
C ARG A 438 7.59 -3.99 -36.66
N VAL A 439 6.49 -3.86 -35.91
CA VAL A 439 6.49 -3.42 -34.51
C VAL A 439 5.74 -4.41 -33.66
N VAL A 440 6.28 -4.71 -32.49
CA VAL A 440 5.64 -5.50 -31.44
C VAL A 440 5.29 -4.60 -30.26
N VAL A 441 4.08 -4.73 -29.71
CA VAL A 441 3.66 -4.05 -28.48
C VAL A 441 3.57 -5.07 -27.37
N THR A 442 4.21 -4.78 -26.24
CA THR A 442 4.23 -5.64 -25.06
C THR A 442 3.64 -4.89 -23.89
N ALA A 443 2.54 -5.37 -23.33
CA ALA A 443 2.04 -4.87 -22.06
C ALA A 443 2.89 -5.44 -20.93
N LEU A 444 3.30 -4.60 -19.99
CA LEU A 444 4.06 -4.98 -18.79
C LEU A 444 3.22 -4.63 -17.56
N LEU A 445 2.66 -5.67 -16.93
CA LEU A 445 1.79 -5.55 -15.75
C LEU A 445 2.59 -5.22 -14.50
N GLU A 446 3.67 -5.97 -14.25
CA GLU A 446 4.35 -5.98 -12.95
C GLU A 446 5.86 -5.76 -13.15
N PRO A 447 6.30 -4.49 -13.28
CA PRO A 447 7.71 -4.15 -13.50
C PRO A 447 8.68 -4.79 -12.48
N GLY A 448 8.24 -4.96 -11.23
CA GLY A 448 9.02 -5.58 -10.16
C GLY A 448 9.43 -7.03 -10.43
N ARG A 449 8.76 -7.76 -11.35
CA ARG A 449 9.21 -9.10 -11.78
C ARG A 449 10.40 -9.07 -12.72
N PHE A 450 10.62 -7.96 -13.42
CA PHE A 450 11.62 -7.86 -14.49
C PHE A 450 12.85 -7.04 -14.08
N ARG A 451 12.95 -6.72 -12.79
CA ARG A 451 14.14 -6.09 -12.19
C ARG A 451 15.30 -7.09 -12.09
N ALA A 452 16.50 -6.56 -11.84
CA ALA A 452 17.57 -7.34 -11.24
C ALA A 452 17.23 -7.63 -9.77
N PRO A 453 17.20 -8.90 -9.33
CA PRO A 453 16.95 -9.23 -7.93
C PRO A 453 18.09 -8.72 -7.05
N ARG A 454 17.79 -8.22 -5.85
CA ARG A 454 18.80 -7.76 -4.90
C ARG A 454 19.30 -8.84 -3.96
N ASP A 455 18.54 -9.92 -3.81
CA ASP A 455 18.86 -11.08 -2.98
C ASP A 455 18.10 -12.32 -3.46
N LEU A 456 18.32 -13.46 -2.78
CA LEU A 456 17.75 -14.76 -3.15
C LEU A 456 16.22 -14.80 -3.10
N LEU A 457 15.61 -14.17 -2.08
CA LEU A 457 14.15 -14.17 -1.96
C LEU A 457 13.48 -13.31 -3.04
N GLU A 458 14.12 -12.22 -3.48
CA GLU A 458 13.66 -11.52 -4.68
C GLU A 458 13.93 -12.32 -5.97
N ALA A 459 15.02 -13.07 -6.03
CA ALA A 459 15.33 -13.92 -7.18
C ALA A 459 14.25 -15.01 -7.39
N ASP A 460 13.70 -15.58 -6.31
CA ASP A 460 12.57 -16.53 -6.37
C ASP A 460 11.27 -15.90 -6.92
N PHE A 461 11.16 -14.57 -6.88
CA PHE A 461 9.99 -13.83 -7.36
C PHE A 461 10.18 -13.27 -8.78
N ALA A 462 11.40 -12.82 -9.09
CA ALA A 462 11.74 -12.23 -10.37
C ALA A 462 11.71 -13.27 -11.51
N ALA A 463 11.42 -12.81 -12.72
CA ALA A 463 11.50 -13.63 -13.92
C ALA A 463 12.96 -14.05 -14.17
N ASP A 464 13.16 -15.32 -14.52
CA ASP A 464 14.45 -15.84 -14.95
C ASP A 464 14.92 -15.20 -16.27
N ASP A 465 16.20 -15.38 -16.60
CA ASP A 465 16.80 -14.76 -17.78
C ASP A 465 16.19 -15.27 -19.09
N GLU A 466 15.72 -16.52 -19.14
CA GLU A 466 15.05 -17.08 -20.31
C GLU A 466 13.70 -16.40 -20.55
N THR A 467 12.88 -16.25 -19.50
CA THR A 467 11.60 -15.54 -19.57
C THR A 467 11.81 -14.09 -19.97
N VAL A 468 12.82 -13.42 -19.43
CA VAL A 468 13.16 -12.05 -19.82
C VAL A 468 13.58 -11.98 -21.29
N ALA A 469 14.47 -12.85 -21.76
CA ALA A 469 14.92 -12.85 -23.15
C ALA A 469 13.78 -13.19 -24.14
N ASN A 470 12.87 -14.08 -23.75
CA ASN A 470 11.70 -14.47 -24.56
C ASN A 470 10.70 -13.31 -24.74
N LEU A 471 10.51 -12.48 -23.72
CA LEU A 471 9.60 -11.33 -23.78
C LEU A 471 10.28 -10.05 -24.25
N PHE A 472 11.58 -9.90 -23.97
CA PHE A 472 12.36 -8.68 -24.18
C PHE A 472 13.71 -9.05 -24.78
N PRO A 473 13.76 -9.52 -26.05
CA PRO A 473 15.00 -10.01 -26.64
C PRO A 473 16.07 -8.91 -26.64
N PRO A 474 17.33 -9.26 -26.33
CA PRO A 474 18.43 -8.30 -26.31
C PRO A 474 18.72 -7.77 -27.73
N GLY A 475 19.09 -6.50 -27.82
CA GLY A 475 19.46 -5.84 -29.07
C GLY A 475 18.28 -5.31 -29.90
N LEU A 476 17.05 -5.74 -29.63
CA LEU A 476 15.84 -5.18 -30.26
C LEU A 476 15.61 -3.75 -29.74
N PRO A 477 15.58 -2.72 -30.61
CA PRO A 477 15.27 -1.35 -30.18
C PRO A 477 13.95 -1.29 -29.41
N ARG A 478 13.94 -0.56 -28.30
CA ARG A 478 12.85 -0.58 -27.32
C ARG A 478 12.44 0.82 -26.88
N LEU A 479 11.15 1.13 -27.01
CA LEU A 479 10.55 2.31 -26.40
C LEU A 479 9.67 1.88 -25.23
N ILE A 480 9.96 2.36 -24.02
CA ILE A 480 9.12 2.12 -22.84
C ILE A 480 8.18 3.32 -22.67
N ALA A 481 6.87 3.09 -22.80
CA ALA A 481 5.84 4.05 -22.43
C ALA A 481 5.29 3.67 -21.05
N THR A 482 5.60 4.48 -20.03
CA THR A 482 5.26 4.19 -18.63
C THR A 482 4.27 5.19 -18.03
N HIS A 483 3.39 4.70 -17.17
CA HIS A 483 2.47 5.50 -16.37
C HIS A 483 3.22 6.46 -15.44
N THR A 484 4.35 6.00 -14.88
CA THR A 484 5.18 6.74 -13.91
C THR A 484 6.19 7.66 -14.61
N ARG A 485 7.11 8.25 -13.84
CA ARG A 485 8.27 8.94 -14.42
C ARG A 485 9.21 7.95 -15.13
N PRO A 486 9.79 8.33 -16.28
CA PRO A 486 10.61 7.42 -17.09
C PRO A 486 11.95 7.04 -16.44
N GLU A 487 12.59 7.95 -15.71
CA GLU A 487 13.93 7.73 -15.15
C GLU A 487 13.95 6.66 -14.04
N PRO A 488 13.07 6.70 -13.02
CA PRO A 488 12.98 5.63 -12.04
C PRO A 488 12.61 4.28 -12.67
N MET A 489 11.73 4.30 -13.68
CA MET A 489 11.30 3.08 -14.38
C MET A 489 12.45 2.44 -15.17
N LEU A 490 13.25 3.22 -15.89
CA LEU A 490 14.45 2.72 -16.57
C LEU A 490 15.47 2.15 -15.58
N GLY A 491 15.67 2.83 -14.44
CA GLY A 491 16.55 2.34 -13.37
C GLY A 491 16.10 0.99 -12.82
N LEU A 492 14.79 0.80 -12.61
CA LEU A 492 14.22 -0.48 -12.20
C LEU A 492 14.37 -1.57 -13.27
N LEU A 493 14.03 -1.23 -14.52
CA LEU A 493 14.01 -2.15 -15.66
C LEU A 493 15.37 -2.24 -16.36
N ARG A 494 16.46 -2.14 -15.61
CA ARG A 494 17.82 -2.15 -16.17
C ARG A 494 18.13 -3.40 -17.00
N ARG A 495 17.48 -4.54 -16.70
CA ARG A 495 17.57 -5.79 -17.48
C ARG A 495 16.99 -5.66 -18.91
N LEU A 496 16.11 -4.69 -19.14
CA LEU A 496 15.45 -4.41 -20.41
C LEU A 496 16.11 -3.23 -21.14
N ASP A 497 17.13 -2.62 -20.56
CA ASP A 497 17.77 -1.40 -21.09
C ASP A 497 19.10 -1.73 -21.78
N ASP A 498 19.10 -1.65 -23.11
CA ASP A 498 20.29 -1.85 -23.96
C ASP A 498 21.08 -0.55 -24.20
N GLY A 499 20.82 0.47 -23.37
CA GLY A 499 21.47 1.77 -23.40
C GLY A 499 20.76 2.78 -24.32
N PRO A 500 21.11 4.07 -24.22
CA PRO A 500 20.34 5.18 -24.80
C PRO A 500 20.27 5.21 -26.33
N ARG A 501 21.09 4.39 -27.02
CA ARG A 501 21.03 4.24 -28.49
C ARG A 501 19.96 3.24 -28.95
N ARG A 502 19.53 2.34 -28.06
CA ARG A 502 18.56 1.28 -28.38
C ARG A 502 17.32 1.33 -27.49
N THR A 503 17.42 1.95 -26.31
CA THR A 503 16.30 2.08 -25.38
C THR A 503 16.01 3.54 -25.07
N ALA A 504 14.74 3.93 -25.12
CA ALA A 504 14.25 5.21 -24.60
C ALA A 504 12.99 4.97 -23.77
N ALA A 505 12.64 5.95 -22.92
CA ALA A 505 11.40 5.93 -22.18
C ALA A 505 10.63 7.26 -22.28
N ARG A 506 9.30 7.15 -22.16
CA ARG A 506 8.34 8.24 -22.07
C ARG A 506 7.38 7.95 -20.93
N GLY A 507 7.04 8.99 -20.17
CA GLY A 507 6.15 8.88 -19.03
C GLY A 507 5.80 10.26 -18.49
N TYR A 508 5.34 10.32 -17.25
CA TYR A 508 5.03 11.60 -16.62
C TYR A 508 6.31 12.43 -16.44
N ILE A 509 6.31 13.68 -16.88
CA ILE A 509 7.44 14.62 -16.79
C ILE A 509 7.06 15.90 -16.03
N SER A 510 6.14 15.78 -15.08
CA SER A 510 5.64 16.91 -14.28
C SER A 510 5.01 18.02 -15.13
N ARG A 511 4.36 17.65 -16.24
CA ARG A 511 3.51 18.55 -17.02
C ARG A 511 2.05 18.20 -16.77
N GLY A 512 1.26 19.21 -16.47
CA GLY A 512 -0.05 19.01 -15.90
C GLY A 512 -0.93 20.25 -15.96
N GLY A 513 -2.06 20.18 -15.29
CA GLY A 513 -3.08 21.23 -15.26
C GLY A 513 -4.48 20.66 -15.41
N THR A 514 -5.44 21.48 -15.83
CA THR A 514 -6.82 21.10 -16.09
C THR A 514 -7.00 20.47 -17.47
N LEU A 515 -6.11 19.55 -17.84
CA LEU A 515 -6.08 18.87 -19.13
C LEU A 515 -6.88 17.56 -19.06
N ASP A 516 -7.59 17.21 -20.13
CA ASP A 516 -8.15 15.88 -20.28
C ASP A 516 -7.04 14.82 -20.50
N VAL A 517 -7.39 13.54 -20.62
CA VAL A 517 -6.38 12.46 -20.79
C VAL A 517 -5.52 12.68 -22.03
N ALA A 518 -6.13 13.10 -23.15
CA ALA A 518 -5.39 13.36 -24.38
C ALA A 518 -4.40 14.54 -24.21
N GLY A 519 -4.85 15.61 -23.55
CA GLY A 519 -4.01 16.77 -23.20
C GLY A 519 -2.89 16.40 -22.23
N MET A 520 -3.15 15.57 -21.20
CA MET A 520 -2.13 15.07 -20.28
C MET A 520 -1.07 14.24 -21.03
N LEU A 521 -1.49 13.31 -21.89
CA LEU A 521 -0.59 12.52 -22.72
C LEU A 521 0.21 13.39 -23.69
N PHE A 522 -0.41 14.41 -24.30
CA PHE A 522 0.27 15.36 -25.16
C PHE A 522 1.33 16.17 -24.40
N ALA A 523 0.95 16.77 -23.27
CA ALA A 523 1.81 17.64 -22.46
C ALA A 523 3.02 16.90 -21.88
N ASN A 524 2.92 15.59 -21.70
CA ASN A 524 4.01 14.74 -21.22
C ASN A 524 4.70 13.96 -22.36
N HIS A 525 4.48 14.32 -23.62
CA HIS A 525 5.09 13.67 -24.80
C HIS A 525 4.85 12.15 -24.86
N CYS A 526 3.66 11.72 -24.45
CA CYS A 526 3.23 10.33 -24.38
C CYS A 526 2.12 9.97 -25.38
N SER A 527 1.66 10.91 -26.22
CA SER A 527 0.74 10.57 -27.31
C SER A 527 1.43 9.71 -28.38
N TRP A 528 0.65 8.97 -29.17
CA TRP A 528 1.14 8.05 -30.19
C TRP A 528 2.17 8.68 -31.14
N ALA A 529 1.97 9.95 -31.53
CA ALA A 529 2.87 10.66 -32.43
C ALA A 529 4.21 10.98 -31.75
N HIS A 530 4.18 11.35 -30.47
CA HIS A 530 5.40 11.52 -29.66
C HIS A 530 6.13 10.19 -29.46
N LEU A 531 5.40 9.09 -29.28
CA LEU A 531 6.00 7.75 -29.20
C LEU A 531 6.67 7.36 -30.52
N VAL A 532 6.02 7.58 -31.66
CA VAL A 532 6.62 7.37 -32.99
C VAL A 532 7.88 8.21 -33.18
N ALA A 533 7.83 9.50 -32.81
CA ALA A 533 8.98 10.39 -32.90
C ALA A 533 10.15 9.94 -32.00
N ALA A 534 9.85 9.44 -30.79
CA ALA A 534 10.85 8.93 -29.86
C ALA A 534 11.45 7.59 -30.32
N ALA A 535 10.68 6.75 -31.01
CA ALA A 535 11.15 5.47 -31.53
C ALA A 535 12.03 5.59 -32.78
N ALA A 536 11.79 6.61 -33.62
CA ALA A 536 12.49 6.78 -34.89
C ALA A 536 14.04 6.67 -34.79
N PRO A 537 14.74 7.41 -33.90
CA PRO A 537 16.20 7.31 -33.79
C PRO A 537 16.69 5.94 -33.28
N LEU A 538 15.88 5.21 -32.50
CA LEU A 538 16.27 3.91 -31.94
C LEU A 538 16.36 2.82 -33.03
N SER A 539 15.52 2.94 -34.07
CA SER A 539 15.44 1.99 -35.18
C SER A 539 16.06 2.53 -36.47
N GLY A 540 16.80 3.65 -36.42
CA GLY A 540 17.45 4.26 -37.59
C GLY A 540 16.48 4.84 -38.62
N TRP A 541 15.25 5.17 -38.20
CA TRP A 541 14.23 5.77 -39.05
C TRP A 541 14.26 7.30 -38.96
N THR A 542 13.55 7.96 -39.87
CA THR A 542 13.38 9.42 -39.85
C THR A 542 11.93 9.78 -39.55
N ARG A 543 11.71 10.74 -38.64
CA ARG A 543 10.35 11.22 -38.31
C ARG A 543 9.60 11.73 -39.54
N ASP A 544 10.33 12.25 -40.53
CA ASP A 544 9.77 12.82 -41.76
C ASP A 544 9.07 11.78 -42.63
N THR A 545 9.52 10.52 -42.56
CA THR A 545 8.92 9.39 -43.30
C THR A 545 7.81 8.69 -42.52
N LEU A 546 7.65 8.99 -41.22
CA LEU A 546 6.70 8.31 -40.33
C LEU A 546 5.49 9.19 -39.96
N LEU A 547 5.69 10.50 -39.85
CA LEU A 547 4.66 11.48 -39.51
C LEU A 547 4.39 12.40 -40.70
N THR A 548 3.17 12.94 -40.80
CA THR A 548 2.85 14.01 -41.77
C THR A 548 3.45 15.35 -41.33
N THR A 549 3.51 16.34 -42.23
CA THR A 549 3.99 17.68 -41.87
C THR A 549 3.14 18.32 -40.75
N ALA A 550 1.82 18.12 -40.77
CA ALA A 550 0.92 18.63 -39.74
C ALA A 550 1.17 17.95 -38.39
N GLU A 551 1.28 16.61 -38.38
CA GLU A 551 1.58 15.83 -37.17
C GLU A 551 2.93 16.23 -36.56
N ARG A 552 3.97 16.47 -37.39
CA ARG A 552 5.27 16.96 -36.92
C ARG A 552 5.17 18.35 -36.31
N LYS A 553 4.50 19.29 -36.98
CA LYS A 553 4.28 20.64 -36.43
C LYS A 553 3.52 20.59 -35.10
N ALA A 554 2.53 19.70 -34.97
CA ALA A 554 1.78 19.53 -33.74
C ALA A 554 2.67 19.11 -32.56
N ILE A 555 3.48 18.05 -32.72
CA ILE A 555 4.37 17.58 -31.64
C ILE A 555 5.55 18.53 -31.36
N ASP A 556 5.93 19.37 -32.34
CA ASP A 556 6.95 20.41 -32.18
C ASP A 556 6.41 21.69 -31.52
N GLY A 557 5.10 21.76 -31.20
CA GLY A 557 4.47 22.95 -30.62
C GLY A 557 4.26 24.10 -31.62
N LEU A 558 4.36 23.83 -32.92
CA LEU A 558 4.25 24.78 -34.03
C LEU A 558 2.96 24.59 -34.86
N GLY A 559 2.04 23.75 -34.39
CA GLY A 559 0.82 23.36 -35.10
C GLY A 559 -0.33 23.07 -34.13
N SER A 560 -1.40 22.47 -34.65
CA SER A 560 -2.59 22.17 -33.83
C SER A 560 -2.44 20.79 -33.17
N PRO A 561 -2.62 20.66 -31.84
CA PRO A 561 -2.72 19.33 -31.19
C PRO A 561 -3.83 18.45 -31.79
N ALA A 562 -4.84 19.05 -32.42
CA ALA A 562 -5.91 18.31 -33.10
C ALA A 562 -5.41 17.45 -34.27
N ASP A 563 -4.28 17.81 -34.89
CA ASP A 563 -3.68 17.07 -36.02
C ASP A 563 -3.22 15.66 -35.61
N ILE A 564 -3.09 15.38 -34.31
CA ILE A 564 -2.78 14.05 -33.77
C ILE A 564 -3.90 13.49 -32.88
N ALA A 565 -4.98 14.24 -32.67
CA ALA A 565 -6.12 13.82 -31.84
C ALA A 565 -7.06 12.86 -32.59
N VAL A 566 -7.07 12.91 -33.93
CA VAL A 566 -7.98 12.12 -34.78
C VAL A 566 -7.29 10.84 -35.24
N THR A 567 -7.48 9.75 -34.50
CA THR A 567 -7.38 8.37 -35.05
C THR A 567 -8.20 7.41 -34.19
N SER A 568 -9.51 7.66 -34.13
CA SER A 568 -10.50 6.60 -33.91
C SER A 568 -10.92 6.06 -35.29
N GLN A 569 -10.05 5.21 -35.85
CA GLN A 569 -10.43 4.10 -36.71
C GLN A 569 -9.71 2.86 -36.23
#